data_AF-A0AAU9QIA7-F1
#
_entry.id   AF-A0AAU9QIA7-F1
#
_cell.length_a   1.000
_cell.length_b   1.000
_cell.length_c   1.000
_cell.angle_alpha   90.00
_cell.angle_beta   90.00
_cell.angle_gamma   90.00
#
_symmetry.space_group_name_H-M   'P 1'
#
loop_
_entity.id
_entity.type
_entity.pdbx_description
1 polymer ?
#
loop_
_entity_poly.entity_id
_entity_poly.type
_entity_poly.pdbx_seq_one_letter_code
_entity_poly.pdbx_strand_id
1 'polypeptide(L)'
;MPPLDACQRNLFDLDPMLMEEDQRSLCEQILAALLNAGMTFPLDTNTIIENNHYNVVFSKIFEEITSLHNYYQEFFEAVAEKPGFELDYFHDWEEILVELAVYHALEEDLQIYPNLEQFKHDTKLKVYAYINALKCHAAQHRLPLRAELLYLFDKNPKDLYDYTEAEMMGLFPPRIHPDIYVNEMIESQRLLHKVLPALCLKCGILAKE
;
A
#
# COMPACT_ATOMS: atom_id res chain seq x y z
N MET A 1 -45.15 29.93 -7.92
CA MET A 1 -45.40 28.55 -8.38
C MET A 1 -44.11 28.13 -9.10
N PRO A 2 -43.31 27.21 -8.54
CA PRO A 2 -41.98 26.94 -9.08
C PRO A 2 -42.11 26.09 -10.36
N PRO A 3 -41.30 26.32 -11.40
CA PRO A 3 -41.22 25.38 -12.50
C PRO A 3 -40.36 24.19 -12.08
N LEU A 4 -40.93 23.00 -12.27
CA LEU A 4 -40.24 21.72 -12.20
C LEU A 4 -39.14 21.71 -13.26
N ASP A 5 -37.86 21.72 -12.86
CA ASP A 5 -36.76 21.35 -13.77
C ASP A 5 -35.47 20.90 -13.05
N ALA A 6 -35.56 20.55 -11.76
CA ALA A 6 -34.39 20.12 -10.99
C ALA A 6 -34.03 18.63 -11.13
N CYS A 7 -34.79 17.85 -11.90
CA CYS A 7 -34.68 16.39 -11.93
C CYS A 7 -34.37 15.81 -13.32
N GLN A 8 -33.48 16.41 -14.10
CA GLN A 8 -32.91 15.77 -15.31
C GLN A 8 -31.47 16.21 -15.59
N ARG A 9 -30.60 16.21 -14.57
CA ARG A 9 -29.15 16.21 -14.83
C ARG A 9 -28.68 14.76 -14.80
N ASN A 10 -28.42 14.19 -15.97
CA ASN A 10 -27.68 12.93 -16.04
C ASN A 10 -26.27 13.19 -15.54
N LEU A 11 -25.67 12.20 -14.87
CA LEU A 11 -24.29 12.27 -14.36
C LEU A 11 -23.25 12.54 -15.47
N PHE A 12 -23.66 12.46 -16.74
CA PHE A 12 -22.86 12.66 -17.95
C PHE A 12 -23.07 14.01 -18.65
N ASP A 13 -23.94 14.90 -18.15
CA ASP A 13 -24.11 16.25 -18.69
C ASP A 13 -23.11 17.26 -18.08
N LEU A 14 -21.97 16.78 -17.59
CA LEU A 14 -20.86 17.64 -17.22
C LEU A 14 -20.11 18.03 -18.48
N ASP A 15 -20.25 19.30 -18.86
CA ASP A 15 -19.38 20.02 -19.80
C ASP A 15 -17.91 19.62 -19.53
N PRO A 16 -17.05 19.45 -20.55
CA PRO A 16 -15.66 19.11 -20.36
C PRO A 16 -14.88 20.36 -19.90
N MET A 17 -15.24 20.90 -18.74
CA MET A 17 -14.31 21.66 -17.93
C MET A 17 -13.41 20.64 -17.25
N LEU A 18 -12.37 20.25 -17.99
CA LEU A 18 -11.14 19.67 -17.49
C LEU A 18 -10.67 20.53 -16.32
N MET A 19 -11.05 20.12 -15.12
CA MET A 19 -10.42 20.54 -13.89
C MET A 19 -9.01 19.93 -13.87
N GLU A 20 -8.12 20.70 -13.25
CA GLU A 20 -6.66 20.57 -13.25
C GLU A 20 -6.14 19.13 -13.08
N GLU A 21 -4.98 18.86 -13.70
CA GLU A 21 -4.39 17.56 -14.06
C GLU A 21 -4.13 16.54 -12.92
N ASP A 22 -4.55 16.77 -11.67
CA ASP A 22 -4.00 16.03 -10.51
C ASP A 22 -4.98 15.20 -9.67
N GLN A 23 -6.26 15.06 -10.03
CA GLN A 23 -7.17 14.18 -9.27
C GLN A 23 -8.11 13.39 -10.16
N ARG A 24 -7.65 12.24 -10.68
CA ARG A 24 -8.60 11.20 -11.10
C ARG A 24 -9.44 10.84 -9.88
N SER A 25 -10.76 10.97 -9.99
CA SER A 25 -11.67 10.63 -8.89
C SER A 25 -11.40 9.19 -8.46
N LEU A 26 -11.36 8.92 -7.16
CA LEU A 26 -11.09 7.57 -6.62
C LEU A 26 -12.03 6.51 -7.23
N CYS A 27 -13.26 6.91 -7.56
CA CYS A 27 -14.20 6.08 -8.30
C CYS A 27 -13.73 5.75 -9.73
N GLU A 28 -13.14 6.69 -10.46
CA GLU A 28 -12.59 6.48 -11.79
C GLU A 28 -11.40 5.53 -11.76
N GLN A 29 -10.54 5.63 -10.73
CA GLN A 29 -9.42 4.73 -10.53
C GLN A 29 -9.89 3.30 -10.22
N ILE A 30 -10.90 3.14 -9.35
CA ILE A 30 -11.50 1.83 -9.07
C ILE A 30 -12.12 1.24 -10.34
N LEU A 31 -12.86 2.04 -11.10
CA LEU A 31 -13.45 1.59 -12.36
C LEU A 31 -12.39 1.16 -13.38
N ALA A 32 -11.30 1.93 -13.51
CA ALA A 32 -10.17 1.57 -14.37
C ALA A 32 -9.50 0.26 -13.93
N ALA A 33 -9.28 0.07 -12.63
CA ALA A 33 -8.72 -1.16 -12.08
C ALA A 33 -9.65 -2.37 -12.32
N LEU A 34 -10.97 -2.20 -12.16
CA LEU A 34 -11.96 -3.25 -12.44
C LEU A 34 -12.05 -3.59 -13.94
N LEU A 35 -11.95 -2.59 -14.82
CA LEU A 35 -11.87 -2.80 -16.27
C LEU A 35 -10.59 -3.57 -16.64
N ASN A 36 -9.45 -3.24 -16.01
CA ASN A 36 -8.19 -3.96 -16.22
C ASN A 36 -8.26 -5.41 -15.74
N ALA A 37 -8.99 -5.69 -14.66
CA ALA A 37 -9.31 -7.05 -14.22
C ALA A 37 -10.26 -7.81 -15.19
N GLY A 38 -10.83 -7.11 -16.17
CA GLY A 38 -11.68 -7.68 -17.23
C GLY A 38 -13.18 -7.60 -16.94
N MET A 39 -13.60 -6.81 -15.95
CA MET A 39 -15.02 -6.65 -15.60
C MET A 39 -15.76 -5.85 -16.69
N THR A 40 -16.91 -6.35 -17.15
CA THR A 40 -17.78 -5.61 -18.08
C THR A 40 -18.92 -4.93 -17.33
N PHE A 41 -19.02 -3.61 -17.42
CA PHE A 41 -20.13 -2.85 -16.83
C PHE A 41 -21.34 -2.77 -17.78
N PRO A 42 -22.57 -3.05 -17.32
CA PRO A 42 -23.77 -2.76 -18.10
C PRO A 42 -23.96 -1.24 -18.25
N LEU A 43 -24.40 -0.79 -19.42
CA LEU A 43 -24.54 0.63 -19.77
C LEU A 43 -25.63 1.38 -18.97
N ASP A 44 -26.55 0.66 -18.33
CA ASP A 44 -27.67 1.25 -17.59
C ASP A 44 -27.37 1.37 -16.08
N THR A 45 -27.18 2.60 -15.61
CA THR A 45 -26.87 2.94 -14.21
C THR A 45 -27.88 2.39 -13.19
N ASN A 46 -29.17 2.33 -13.54
CA ASN A 46 -30.21 1.79 -12.66
C ASN A 46 -30.06 0.28 -12.43
N THR A 47 -29.54 -0.47 -13.43
CA THR A 47 -29.31 -1.91 -13.30
C THR A 47 -28.07 -2.25 -12.47
N ILE A 48 -27.13 -1.30 -12.33
CA ILE A 48 -25.95 -1.43 -11.46
C ILE A 48 -26.36 -1.30 -9.99
N ILE A 49 -27.26 -0.36 -9.68
CA ILE A 49 -27.75 -0.12 -8.31
C ILE A 49 -28.62 -1.29 -7.83
N GLU A 50 -29.42 -1.87 -8.72
CA GLU A 50 -30.29 -3.02 -8.39
C GLU A 50 -29.53 -4.35 -8.31
N ASN A 51 -28.36 -4.47 -8.96
CA ASN A 51 -27.53 -5.66 -8.87
C ASN A 51 -26.70 -5.65 -7.58
N ASN A 52 -27.11 -6.50 -6.64
CA ASN A 52 -26.47 -6.69 -5.33
C ASN A 52 -24.94 -6.95 -5.44
N HIS A 53 -24.50 -7.68 -6.46
CA HIS A 53 -23.10 -8.08 -6.60
C HIS A 53 -22.12 -6.89 -6.76
N TYR A 54 -22.43 -5.89 -7.60
CA TYR A 54 -21.54 -4.75 -7.81
C TYR A 54 -21.42 -3.91 -6.55
N ASN A 55 -22.53 -3.64 -5.86
CA ASN A 55 -22.52 -2.90 -4.59
C ASN A 55 -21.67 -3.62 -3.54
N VAL A 56 -21.78 -4.94 -3.43
CA VAL A 56 -20.94 -5.72 -2.50
C VAL A 56 -19.46 -5.61 -2.85
N VAL A 57 -19.09 -5.69 -4.14
CA VAL A 57 -17.71 -5.55 -4.59
C VAL A 57 -17.17 -4.14 -4.31
N PHE A 58 -17.91 -3.09 -4.65
CA PHE A 58 -17.50 -1.72 -4.37
C PHE A 58 -17.36 -1.47 -2.86
N SER A 59 -18.34 -1.87 -2.05
CA SER A 59 -18.26 -1.75 -0.59
C SER A 59 -17.02 -2.44 -0.02
N LYS A 60 -16.71 -3.65 -0.50
CA LYS A 60 -15.50 -4.38 -0.10
C LYS A 60 -14.22 -3.64 -0.48
N ILE A 61 -14.14 -3.12 -1.71
CA ILE A 61 -12.98 -2.32 -2.17
C ILE A 61 -12.79 -1.08 -1.29
N PHE A 62 -13.86 -0.35 -0.95
CA PHE A 62 -13.75 0.84 -0.09
C PHE A 62 -13.30 0.50 1.33
N GLU A 63 -13.80 -0.59 1.90
CA GLU A 63 -13.33 -1.08 3.21
C GLU A 63 -11.83 -1.40 3.17
N GLU A 64 -11.39 -2.11 2.13
CA GLU A 64 -9.98 -2.49 1.97
C GLU A 64 -9.06 -1.30 1.70
N ILE A 65 -9.48 -0.33 0.88
CA ILE A 65 -8.78 0.95 0.68
C ILE A 65 -8.54 1.63 2.03
N THR A 66 -9.58 1.71 2.87
CA THR A 66 -9.51 2.37 4.17
C THR A 66 -8.53 1.65 5.09
N SER A 67 -8.61 0.32 5.15
CA SER A 67 -7.69 -0.49 5.96
C SER A 67 -6.23 -0.36 5.53
N LEU A 68 -5.96 -0.45 4.22
CA LEU A 68 -4.61 -0.33 3.66
C LEU A 68 -4.03 1.08 3.84
N HIS A 69 -4.86 2.11 3.67
CA HIS A 69 -4.45 3.49 3.83
C HIS A 69 -4.05 3.78 5.28
N ASN A 70 -4.86 3.35 6.25
CA ASN A 70 -4.56 3.52 7.67
C ASN A 70 -3.26 2.81 8.08
N TYR A 71 -3.05 1.58 7.58
CA TYR A 71 -1.80 0.85 7.81
C TYR A 71 -0.59 1.60 7.21
N TYR A 72 -0.73 2.13 5.99
CA TYR A 72 0.33 2.89 5.36
C TYR A 72 0.67 4.18 6.10
N GLN A 73 -0.36 4.91 6.52
CA GLN A 73 -0.21 6.18 7.21
C GLN A 73 0.58 6.01 8.52
N GLU A 74 0.20 5.03 9.34
CA GLU A 74 0.82 4.83 10.65
C GLU A 74 2.28 4.32 10.57
N PHE A 75 2.58 3.48 9.57
CA PHE A 75 3.86 2.78 9.52
C PHE A 75 4.88 3.34 8.52
N PHE A 76 4.42 4.03 7.47
CA PHE A 76 5.26 4.32 6.30
C PHE A 76 5.19 5.77 5.81
N GLU A 77 4.13 6.54 6.09
CA GLU A 77 4.05 7.96 5.70
C GLU A 77 5.24 8.77 6.24
N ALA A 78 5.57 8.57 7.53
CA ALA A 78 6.73 9.22 8.16
C ALA A 78 8.09 8.84 7.52
N VAL A 79 8.16 7.73 6.80
CA VAL A 79 9.35 7.32 6.03
C VAL A 79 9.33 7.97 4.65
N ALA A 80 8.16 8.04 4.00
CA ALA A 80 8.00 8.61 2.66
C ALA A 80 8.15 10.14 2.62
N GLU A 81 7.71 10.86 3.65
CA GLU A 81 7.76 12.33 3.68
C GLU A 81 9.17 12.92 3.91
N LYS A 82 10.19 12.10 4.16
CA LYS A 82 11.52 12.62 4.46
C LYS A 82 12.22 13.18 3.22
N PRO A 83 12.87 14.36 3.35
CA PRO A 83 13.52 15.02 2.22
C PRO A 83 14.64 14.14 1.63
N GLY A 84 14.61 13.96 0.31
CA GLY A 84 15.50 13.08 -0.45
C GLY A 84 14.83 11.80 -0.97
N PHE A 85 13.56 11.56 -0.65
CA PHE A 85 12.75 10.53 -1.30
C PHE A 85 12.03 11.09 -2.53
N GLU A 86 12.74 11.21 -3.65
CA GLU A 86 12.09 11.45 -4.94
C GLU A 86 11.56 10.10 -5.47
N LEU A 87 10.26 9.87 -5.28
CA LEU A 87 9.52 8.77 -5.89
C LEU A 87 9.25 9.00 -7.39
N ASP A 88 10.02 9.86 -8.06
CA ASP A 88 9.85 10.32 -9.45
C ASP A 88 9.72 9.20 -10.52
N TYR A 89 9.89 7.93 -10.13
CA TYR A 89 9.77 6.75 -10.98
C TYR A 89 8.67 5.76 -10.58
N PHE A 90 7.98 5.95 -9.46
CA PHE A 90 6.94 5.03 -8.99
C PHE A 90 5.60 5.74 -8.94
N HIS A 91 4.56 5.06 -9.47
CA HIS A 91 3.17 5.49 -9.36
C HIS A 91 2.84 6.01 -7.96
N ASP A 92 2.05 7.08 -7.88
CA ASP A 92 1.59 7.63 -6.62
C ASP A 92 0.99 6.52 -5.76
N TRP A 93 1.30 6.56 -4.46
CA TRP A 93 0.80 5.56 -3.50
C TRP A 93 -0.73 5.41 -3.60
N GLU A 94 -1.45 6.48 -3.92
CA GLU A 94 -2.90 6.47 -4.14
C GLU A 94 -3.32 5.54 -5.29
N GLU A 95 -2.63 5.56 -6.44
CA GLU A 95 -2.92 4.66 -7.56
C GLU A 95 -2.61 3.20 -7.17
N ILE A 96 -1.47 2.97 -6.51
CA ILE A 96 -1.04 1.64 -6.06
C ILE A 96 -2.01 1.08 -5.00
N LEU A 97 -2.51 1.93 -4.10
CA LEU A 97 -3.46 1.58 -3.05
C LEU A 97 -4.77 1.06 -3.65
N VAL A 98 -5.31 1.74 -4.66
CA VAL A 98 -6.55 1.32 -5.33
C VAL A 98 -6.35 -0.02 -6.02
N GLU A 99 -5.25 -0.21 -6.75
CA GLU A 99 -4.96 -1.49 -7.39
C GLU A 99 -4.77 -2.62 -6.37
N LEU A 100 -4.15 -2.34 -5.23
CA LEU A 100 -3.95 -3.30 -4.14
C LEU A 100 -5.25 -3.64 -3.41
N ALA A 101 -6.15 -2.69 -3.22
CA ALA A 101 -7.48 -2.98 -2.68
C ALA A 101 -8.30 -3.83 -3.67
N VAL A 102 -8.25 -3.54 -4.97
CA VAL A 102 -8.91 -4.41 -5.96
C VAL A 102 -8.27 -5.81 -5.96
N TYR A 103 -6.95 -5.92 -5.78
CA TYR A 103 -6.24 -7.19 -5.66
C TYR A 103 -6.77 -8.09 -4.52
N HIS A 104 -7.08 -7.50 -3.36
CA HIS A 104 -7.59 -8.21 -2.18
C HIS A 104 -9.11 -8.45 -2.23
N ALA A 105 -9.85 -7.50 -2.80
CA ALA A 105 -11.31 -7.55 -2.83
C ALA A 105 -11.82 -8.62 -3.80
N LEU A 106 -11.13 -8.79 -4.93
CA LEU A 106 -11.54 -9.70 -5.98
C LEU A 106 -11.24 -11.16 -5.64
N GLU A 107 -12.33 -11.94 -5.52
CA GLU A 107 -12.29 -13.40 -5.44
C GLU A 107 -11.89 -13.99 -6.80
N GLU A 108 -11.29 -15.18 -6.79
CA GLU A 108 -10.83 -15.88 -8.00
C GLU A 108 -12.01 -16.45 -8.81
N ASP A 109 -12.81 -15.57 -9.39
CA ASP A 109 -13.88 -15.92 -10.32
C ASP A 109 -13.52 -15.52 -11.76
N LEU A 110 -12.90 -16.45 -12.46
CA LEU A 110 -12.49 -16.30 -13.87
C LEU A 110 -13.67 -16.13 -14.84
N GLN A 111 -14.92 -16.39 -14.41
CA GLN A 111 -16.11 -16.11 -15.24
C GLN A 111 -16.44 -14.62 -15.26
N ILE A 112 -16.15 -13.90 -14.16
CA ILE A 112 -16.45 -12.48 -13.98
C ILE A 112 -15.21 -11.63 -14.29
N TYR A 113 -14.00 -12.15 -14.00
CA TYR A 113 -12.73 -11.46 -14.13
C TYR A 113 -11.73 -12.28 -14.97
N PRO A 114 -11.86 -12.25 -16.31
CA PRO A 114 -11.02 -13.07 -17.19
C PRO A 114 -9.54 -12.69 -17.16
N ASN A 115 -9.20 -11.46 -16.80
CA ASN A 115 -7.82 -10.96 -16.76
C ASN A 115 -7.27 -10.83 -15.33
N LEU A 116 -7.95 -11.42 -14.34
CA LEU A 116 -7.61 -11.26 -12.93
C LEU A 116 -6.17 -11.69 -12.60
N GLU A 117 -5.71 -12.81 -13.15
CA GLU A 117 -4.37 -13.32 -12.87
C GLU A 117 -3.28 -12.35 -13.35
N GLN A 118 -3.45 -11.79 -14.56
CA GLN A 118 -2.51 -10.84 -15.14
C GLN A 118 -2.52 -9.53 -14.33
N PHE A 119 -3.71 -9.03 -13.99
CA PHE A 119 -3.86 -7.86 -13.13
C PHE A 119 -3.17 -8.07 -11.78
N LYS A 120 -3.41 -9.21 -11.11
CA LYS A 120 -2.78 -9.53 -9.82
C LYS A 120 -1.26 -9.60 -9.93
N HIS A 121 -0.74 -10.13 -11.03
CA HIS A 121 0.70 -10.18 -11.28
C HIS A 121 1.31 -8.78 -11.44
N ASP A 122 0.69 -7.94 -12.26
CA ASP A 122 1.18 -6.59 -12.56
C ASP A 122 1.12 -5.68 -11.32
N THR A 123 0.01 -5.72 -10.57
CA THR A 123 -0.11 -5.04 -9.27
C THR A 123 0.94 -5.51 -8.29
N LYS A 124 1.22 -6.83 -8.25
CA LYS A 124 2.24 -7.39 -7.37
C LYS A 124 3.62 -6.80 -7.68
N LEU A 125 3.99 -6.74 -8.95
CA LEU A 125 5.27 -6.15 -9.38
C LEU A 125 5.39 -4.67 -9.01
N LYS A 126 4.34 -3.87 -9.22
CA LYS A 126 4.34 -2.44 -8.88
C LYS A 126 4.55 -2.21 -7.39
N VAL A 127 3.77 -2.88 -6.54
CA VAL A 127 3.87 -2.74 -5.08
C VAL A 127 5.22 -3.26 -4.58
N TYR A 128 5.78 -4.34 -5.13
CA TYR A 128 7.13 -4.79 -4.77
C TYR A 128 8.19 -3.74 -5.08
N ALA A 129 8.08 -3.10 -6.24
CA ALA A 129 9.02 -2.07 -6.64
C ALA A 129 8.91 -0.85 -5.71
N TYR A 130 7.69 -0.45 -5.37
CA TYR A 130 7.40 0.60 -4.38
C TYR A 130 7.96 0.27 -2.98
N ILE A 131 7.67 -0.92 -2.46
CA ILE A 131 8.18 -1.40 -1.17
C ILE A 131 9.71 -1.41 -1.16
N ASN A 132 10.35 -1.87 -2.23
CA ASN A 132 11.80 -1.89 -2.32
C ASN A 132 12.39 -0.48 -2.34
N ALA A 133 11.76 0.46 -3.06
CA ALA A 133 12.17 1.86 -3.03
C ALA A 133 12.09 2.43 -1.62
N LEU A 134 10.99 2.19 -0.91
CA LEU A 134 10.79 2.62 0.48
C LEU A 134 11.81 1.99 1.44
N LYS A 135 12.12 0.68 1.28
CA LYS A 135 13.16 0.00 2.06
C LYS A 135 14.54 0.61 1.81
N CYS A 136 14.89 0.89 0.56
CA CYS A 136 16.15 1.53 0.20
C CYS A 136 16.27 2.92 0.82
N HIS A 137 15.19 3.70 0.80
CA HIS A 137 15.17 5.03 1.42
C HIS A 137 15.29 4.95 2.94
N ALA A 138 14.52 4.05 3.58
CA ALA A 138 14.63 3.82 5.01
C ALA A 138 16.07 3.46 5.42
N ALA A 139 16.74 2.61 4.63
CA ALA A 139 18.14 2.24 4.87
C ALA A 139 19.12 3.42 4.68
N GLN A 140 18.96 4.22 3.63
CA GLN A 140 19.81 5.38 3.36
C GLN A 140 19.74 6.44 4.46
N HIS A 141 18.55 6.68 4.98
CA HIS A 141 18.29 7.69 6.00
C HIS A 141 18.26 7.15 7.44
N ARG A 142 18.61 5.86 7.63
CA ARG A 142 18.63 5.16 8.93
C ARG A 142 17.30 5.29 9.68
N LEU A 143 16.20 5.13 8.95
CA LEU A 143 14.85 5.22 9.46
C LEU A 143 14.38 3.85 9.92
N PRO A 144 13.83 3.72 11.13
CA PRO A 144 13.29 2.45 11.59
C PRO A 144 11.98 2.16 10.85
N LEU A 145 11.90 1.02 10.14
CA LEU A 145 10.61 0.49 9.68
C LEU A 145 9.89 -0.14 10.86
N ARG A 146 8.65 0.27 11.10
CA ARG A 146 7.83 -0.16 12.24
C ARG A 146 6.98 -1.41 11.97
N ALA A 147 6.87 -1.82 10.71
CA ALA A 147 6.14 -3.01 10.34
C ALA A 147 6.75 -3.68 9.09
N GLU A 148 6.42 -4.95 8.88
CA GLU A 148 6.87 -5.69 7.71
C GLU A 148 6.05 -5.25 6.49
N LEU A 149 6.70 -4.54 5.56
CA LEU A 149 6.07 -4.03 4.34
C LEU A 149 5.37 -5.11 3.51
N LEU A 150 5.86 -6.35 3.57
CA LEU A 150 5.25 -7.50 2.88
C LEU A 150 3.89 -7.89 3.46
N TYR A 151 3.54 -7.46 4.68
CA TYR A 151 2.22 -7.72 5.26
C TYR A 151 1.10 -7.07 4.44
N LEU A 152 1.38 -6.04 3.64
CA LEU A 152 0.45 -5.48 2.66
C LEU A 152 -0.09 -6.53 1.67
N PHE A 153 0.65 -7.61 1.43
CA PHE A 153 0.25 -8.71 0.55
C PHE A 153 -0.21 -9.96 1.28
N ASP A 154 0.52 -10.33 2.34
CA ASP A 154 0.35 -11.64 2.97
C ASP A 154 -0.81 -11.66 3.98
N LYS A 155 -1.21 -10.50 4.50
CA LYS A 155 -2.29 -10.39 5.46
C LYS A 155 -3.56 -9.84 4.82
N ASN A 156 -4.69 -10.29 5.35
CA ASN A 156 -5.98 -9.72 5.01
C ASN A 156 -6.00 -8.24 5.45
N PRO A 157 -6.50 -7.30 4.63
CA PRO A 157 -6.63 -5.89 5.00
C PRO A 157 -7.29 -5.66 6.36
N LYS A 158 -8.26 -6.49 6.74
CA LYS A 158 -8.89 -6.40 8.06
C LYS A 158 -7.94 -6.71 9.22
N ASP A 159 -7.09 -7.71 9.07
CA ASP A 159 -6.08 -8.06 10.09
C ASP A 159 -5.01 -6.97 10.20
N LEU A 160 -4.69 -6.28 9.09
CA LEU A 160 -3.82 -5.11 9.09
C LEU A 160 -4.45 -3.96 9.86
N TYR A 161 -5.75 -3.71 9.66
CA TYR A 161 -6.49 -2.70 10.39
C TYR A 161 -6.50 -2.99 11.91
N ASP A 162 -6.89 -4.20 12.32
CA ASP A 162 -6.93 -4.61 13.72
C ASP A 162 -5.54 -4.50 14.38
N TYR A 163 -4.48 -4.86 13.65
CA TYR A 163 -3.10 -4.69 14.11
C TYR A 163 -2.73 -3.22 14.30
N THR A 164 -3.07 -2.36 13.34
CA THR A 164 -2.79 -0.92 13.38
C THR A 164 -3.52 -0.28 14.55
N GLU A 165 -4.81 -0.57 14.71
CA GLU A 165 -5.65 -0.05 15.79
C GLU A 165 -5.10 -0.47 17.16
N ALA A 166 -4.71 -1.74 17.32
CA ALA A 166 -4.14 -2.22 18.57
C ALA A 166 -2.80 -1.55 18.92
N GLU A 167 -1.95 -1.26 17.93
CA GLU A 167 -0.71 -0.52 18.15
C GLU A 167 -0.98 0.96 18.48
N MET A 168 -1.91 1.62 17.78
CA MET A 168 -2.32 3.00 18.05
C MET A 168 -2.95 3.17 19.45
N MET A 169 -3.70 2.17 19.92
CA MET A 169 -4.25 2.12 21.27
C MET A 169 -3.19 1.79 22.35
N GLY A 170 -1.93 1.55 21.96
CA GLY A 170 -0.84 1.23 22.87
C GLY A 170 -0.93 -0.16 23.50
N LEU A 171 -1.74 -1.06 22.93
CA LEU A 171 -1.88 -2.44 23.42
C LEU A 171 -0.60 -3.25 23.16
N PHE A 172 0.20 -2.85 22.17
CA PHE A 172 1.49 -3.44 21.85
C PHE A 172 2.59 -2.39 21.78
N PRO A 173 3.82 -2.70 22.23
CA PRO A 173 4.96 -1.82 22.03
C PRO A 173 5.33 -1.78 20.53
N PRO A 174 5.76 -0.62 19.99
CA PRO A 174 6.14 -0.50 18.60
C PRO A 174 7.31 -1.45 18.30
N ARG A 175 7.09 -2.40 17.38
CA ARG A 175 8.09 -3.40 17.01
C ARG A 175 8.90 -2.88 15.84
N ILE A 176 10.19 -2.62 16.05
CA ILE A 176 11.04 -2.21 14.94
C ILE A 176 11.43 -3.45 14.13
N HIS A 177 11.33 -3.34 12.80
CA HIS A 177 11.59 -4.43 11.87
C HIS A 177 13.05 -4.91 11.92
N PRO A 178 13.31 -6.23 11.95
CA PRO A 178 14.66 -6.76 12.06
C PRO A 178 15.55 -6.41 10.87
N ASP A 179 15.05 -6.33 9.63
CA ASP A 179 15.90 -6.11 8.42
C ASP A 179 16.85 -4.89 8.51
N ILE A 180 16.41 -3.77 9.06
CA ILE A 180 17.26 -2.57 9.19
C ILE A 180 18.31 -2.78 10.29
N TYR A 181 17.90 -3.41 11.40
CA TYR A 181 18.81 -3.70 12.50
C TYR A 181 19.76 -4.87 12.21
N VAL A 182 19.40 -5.82 11.35
CA VAL A 182 20.27 -6.95 11.01
C VAL A 182 21.53 -6.45 10.33
N ASN A 183 21.44 -5.43 9.46
CA ASN A 183 22.65 -4.85 8.88
C ASN A 183 23.53 -4.17 9.94
N GLU A 184 22.95 -3.38 10.84
CA GLU A 184 23.68 -2.76 11.96
C GLU A 184 24.27 -3.79 12.95
N MET A 185 23.55 -4.90 13.19
CA MET A 185 24.01 -6.02 14.00
C MET A 185 25.18 -6.75 13.31
N ILE A 186 25.13 -6.97 12.00
CA ILE A 186 26.22 -7.59 11.24
C ILE A 186 27.44 -6.65 11.21
N GLU A 187 27.25 -5.35 11.01
CA GLU A 187 28.33 -4.36 11.02
C GLU A 187 28.98 -4.24 12.40
N SER A 188 28.18 -4.19 13.47
CA SER A 188 28.70 -4.17 14.84
C SER A 188 29.42 -5.47 15.21
N GLN A 189 28.92 -6.64 14.79
CA GLN A 189 29.61 -7.91 14.94
C GLN A 189 30.94 -7.92 14.17
N ARG A 190 30.98 -7.43 12.92
CA ARG A 190 32.23 -7.31 12.15
C ARG A 190 33.24 -6.40 12.82
N LEU A 191 32.78 -5.28 13.38
CA LEU A 191 33.62 -4.35 14.12
C LEU A 191 34.16 -5.00 15.39
N LEU A 192 33.30 -5.66 16.17
CA LEU A 192 33.68 -6.40 17.36
C LEU A 192 34.70 -7.49 17.01
N HIS A 193 34.49 -8.28 15.96
CA HIS A 193 35.48 -9.28 15.52
C HIS A 193 36.85 -8.70 15.16
N LYS A 194 36.91 -7.45 14.66
CA LYS A 194 38.18 -6.77 14.37
C LYS A 194 38.84 -6.18 15.61
N VAL A 195 38.06 -5.57 16.49
CA VAL A 195 38.57 -4.79 17.64
C VAL A 195 38.78 -5.67 18.88
N LEU A 196 37.95 -6.68 19.08
CA LEU A 196 37.99 -7.57 20.24
C LEU A 196 39.35 -8.28 20.40
N PRO A 197 39.99 -8.85 19.36
CA PRO A 197 41.31 -9.45 19.50
C PRO A 197 42.38 -8.44 19.93
N ALA A 198 42.34 -7.22 19.38
CA ALA A 198 43.27 -6.15 19.75
C ALA A 198 43.08 -5.68 21.20
N LEU A 199 41.83 -5.66 21.69
CA LEU A 199 41.52 -5.39 23.09
C LEU A 199 41.99 -6.53 24.01
N CYS A 200 41.73 -7.79 23.65
CA CYS A 200 42.19 -8.95 24.41
C CYS A 200 43.72 -9.02 24.53
N LEU A 201 44.46 -8.64 23.48
CA LEU A 201 45.92 -8.49 23.51
C LEU A 201 46.36 -7.36 24.44
N LYS A 202 45.67 -6.22 24.44
CA LYS A 202 45.98 -5.09 25.35
C LYS A 202 45.65 -5.40 26.81
N CYS A 203 44.62 -6.20 27.07
CA CYS A 203 44.22 -6.62 28.41
C CYS A 203 45.01 -7.85 28.91
N GLY A 204 45.94 -8.40 28.12
CA GLY A 204 46.78 -9.53 28.51
C GLY A 204 46.06 -10.88 28.58
N ILE A 205 44.89 -11.00 27.94
CA ILE A 205 44.06 -12.21 27.93
C ILE A 205 44.56 -13.20 26.86
N LEU A 206 45.14 -12.70 25.77
CA LEU A 206 45.74 -13.50 24.69
C LEU A 206 47.25 -13.26 24.64
N ALA A 207 48.04 -14.33 24.47
CA ALA A 207 49.48 -14.24 24.23
C ALA A 207 49.74 -13.70 22.81
N LYS A 208 50.71 -12.77 22.67
CA LYS A 208 51.20 -12.36 21.35
C LYS A 208 51.99 -13.53 20.75
N GLU A 209 51.48 -14.13 19.68
CA GLU A 209 52.30 -14.93 18.75
C GLU A 209 53.15 -14.00 17.87
#